data_AF-A0A9D4G247-F1
#
_entry.id   AF-A0A9D4G247-F1
#
_cell.length_a   1.000
_cell.length_b   1.000
_cell.length_c   1.000
_cell.angle_alpha   90.00
_cell.angle_beta   90.00
_cell.angle_gamma   90.00
#
_symmetry.space_group_name_H-M   'P 1'
#
loop_
_entity.id
_entity.type
_entity.pdbx_description
1 polymer ?
#
loop_
_entity_poly.entity_id
_entity_poly.type
_entity_poly.pdbx_seq_one_letter_code
_entity_poly.pdbx_strand_id
1 'polypeptide(L)' 'MSTPSSSPDLNPIENMWATSKDHQKRKVKPKTKVELVNGIKDFWGNLTAVNCAKYIDHIHRVLPHVVLNDGGPTNF' A
#
# COMPACT_ATOMS: atom_id res chain seq x y z
N MET A 1 12.01 -15.75 4.38
CA MET A 1 10.76 -15.49 3.63
C MET A 1 11.19 -15.03 2.24
N SER A 2 10.70 -15.66 1.17
CA SER A 2 11.06 -15.30 -0.21
C SER A 2 9.89 -14.57 -0.84
N THR A 3 10.14 -13.41 -1.45
CA THR A 3 9.14 -12.69 -2.26
C THR A 3 9.35 -13.09 -3.72
N PRO A 4 8.34 -13.64 -4.42
CA PRO A 4 8.46 -13.94 -5.83
C PRO A 4 8.70 -12.67 -6.65
N SER A 5 9.44 -12.80 -7.75
CA SER A 5 9.63 -11.72 -8.71
C SER A 5 8.28 -11.30 -9.31
N SER A 6 8.11 -9.99 -9.60
CA SER A 6 6.91 -9.44 -10.25
C SER A 6 5.60 -9.64 -9.46
N SER A 7 5.66 -9.74 -8.13
CA SER A 7 4.49 -9.88 -7.25
C SER A 7 4.27 -8.65 -6.35
N PRO A 8 3.86 -7.50 -6.92
CA PRO A 8 3.54 -6.32 -6.12
C PRO A 8 2.31 -6.53 -5.21
N ASP A 9 1.38 -7.39 -5.62
CA ASP A 9 0.19 -7.80 -4.87
C ASP A 9 0.53 -8.52 -3.54
N LEU A 10 1.73 -9.10 -3.45
CA LEU A 10 2.24 -9.73 -2.23
C LEU A 10 3.05 -8.77 -1.34
N ASN A 11 3.23 -7.51 -1.73
CA ASN A 11 4.02 -6.54 -0.98
C ASN A 11 3.12 -5.50 -0.27
N PRO A 12 2.99 -5.55 1.07
CA PRO A 12 2.13 -4.64 1.84
C PRO A 12 2.45 -3.15 1.67
N ILE A 13 3.68 -2.82 1.27
CA ILE A 13 4.06 -1.42 1.08
C ILE A 13 3.28 -0.77 -0.06
N GLU A 14 2.84 -1.54 -1.06
CA GLU A 14 2.01 -1.04 -2.16
C GLU A 14 0.65 -0.53 -1.65
N ASN A 15 0.07 -1.20 -0.65
CA ASN A 15 -1.16 -0.75 0.02
C ASN A 15 -0.96 0.54 0.82
N MET A 16 0.19 0.69 1.47
CA MET A 16 0.56 1.93 2.15
C MET A 16 0.73 3.07 1.13
N TRP A 17 1.40 2.81 0.00
CA TRP A 17 1.55 3.79 -1.08
C TRP A 17 0.21 4.18 -1.71
N ALA A 18 -0.71 3.24 -1.91
CA ALA A 18 -2.07 3.52 -2.36
C ALA A 18 -2.78 4.46 -1.38
N THR A 19 -2.71 4.16 -0.09
CA THR A 19 -3.32 5.00 0.97
C THR A 19 -2.69 6.39 1.02
N SER A 20 -1.37 6.49 0.89
CA SER A 20 -0.64 7.76 0.84
C SER A 20 -1.08 8.61 -0.34
N LYS A 21 -1.17 8.01 -1.55
CA LYS A 21 -1.68 8.69 -2.76
C LYS A 21 -3.11 9.18 -2.57
N ASP A 22 -3.98 8.38 -1.94
CA ASP A 22 -5.35 8.78 -1.65
C ASP A 22 -5.43 9.92 -0.63
N HIS A 23 -4.58 9.90 0.40
CA HIS A 23 -4.44 11.00 1.34
C HIS A 23 -3.99 12.29 0.62
N GLN A 24 -3.00 12.21 -0.26
CA GLN A 24 -2.57 13.35 -1.08
C GLN A 24 -3.71 13.90 -1.94
N LYS A 25 -4.46 13.03 -2.63
CA LYS A 25 -5.55 13.43 -3.54
C LYS A 25 -6.76 14.01 -2.81
N ARG A 26 -7.12 13.46 -1.65
CA ARG A 26 -8.39 13.78 -0.97
C ARG A 26 -8.24 14.81 0.14
N LYS A 27 -7.10 14.81 0.85
CA LYS A 27 -6.87 15.64 2.04
C LYS A 27 -5.92 16.80 1.75
N VAL A 28 -4.68 16.51 1.34
CA VAL A 28 -3.64 17.54 1.15
C VAL A 28 -3.90 18.39 -0.09
N LYS A 29 -4.27 17.77 -1.21
CA LYS A 29 -4.51 18.42 -2.52
C LYS A 29 -3.40 19.39 -2.94
N PRO A 30 -2.12 18.95 -2.94
CA PRO A 30 -1.00 19.84 -3.14
C PRO A 30 -1.00 20.47 -4.54
N LYS A 31 -0.63 21.75 -4.61
CA LYS A 31 -0.41 22.52 -5.85
C LYS A 31 1.08 22.80 -6.09
N THR A 32 1.90 22.62 -5.07
CA THR A 32 3.35 22.78 -5.15
C THR A 32 4.08 21.50 -4.73
N LYS A 33 5.34 21.37 -5.17
CA LYS A 33 6.22 20.28 -4.73
C LYS A 33 6.42 20.30 -3.20
N VAL A 34 6.51 21.48 -2.60
CA VAL A 34 6.73 21.63 -1.15
C VAL A 34 5.52 21.10 -0.37
N GLU A 35 4.31 21.44 -0.80
CA GLU A 35 3.08 20.92 -0.20
C GLU A 35 2.99 19.40 -0.33
N LEU A 36 3.35 18.84 -1.49
CA LEU A 36 3.37 17.39 -1.69
C LEU A 36 4.35 16.70 -0.73
N VAL A 37 5.59 17.22 -0.62
CA VAL A 37 6.61 16.66 0.28
C VAL A 37 6.15 16.74 1.75
N ASN A 38 5.59 17.87 2.16
CA ASN A 38 5.09 18.06 3.52
C ASN A 38 3.91 17.12 3.81
N GLY A 39 2.97 16.99 2.87
CA GLY A 39 1.87 16.05 2.99
C GLY A 39 2.33 14.60 3.09
N ILE A 40 3.39 14.22 2.38
CA ILE A 40 3.97 12.87 2.49
C ILE A 40 4.55 12.68 3.90
N LYS A 41 5.35 13.63 4.40
CA LYS A 41 5.91 13.59 5.75
C LYS A 41 4.83 13.50 6.83
N ASP A 42 3.76 14.28 6.70
CA ASP A 42 2.62 14.26 7.61
C ASP A 42 1.90 12.91 7.59
N PHE A 43 1.63 12.35 6.41
CA PHE A 43 1.05 11.01 6.29
C PHE A 43 1.90 9.97 7.01
N TRP A 44 3.22 9.98 6.79
CA TRP A 44 4.16 9.08 7.47
C TRP A 44 4.20 9.28 8.98
N GLY A 45 4.17 10.52 9.46
CA GLY A 45 4.15 10.84 10.89
C GLY A 45 2.87 10.39 11.61
N ASN A 46 1.76 10.27 10.87
CA ASN A 46 0.47 9.80 11.40
C ASN A 46 0.22 8.30 11.15
N LEU A 47 1.20 7.57 10.59
CA LEU A 47 1.04 6.14 10.33
C LEU A 47 1.13 5.35 11.65
N THR A 48 0.08 4.61 11.99
CA THR A 48 0.03 3.82 13.23
C THR A 48 0.30 2.35 12.99
N ALA A 49 0.66 1.61 14.05
CA ALA A 49 0.78 0.15 14.00
C ALA A 49 -0.51 -0.53 13.54
N VAL A 50 -1.67 0.02 13.87
CA VAL A 50 -2.99 -0.49 13.43
C VAL A 50 -3.15 -0.34 11.91
N ASN A 51 -2.68 0.75 11.32
CA ASN A 51 -2.68 0.92 9.86
C ASN A 51 -1.76 -0.12 9.20
N CYS A 52 -0.55 -0.29 9.72
CA CYS A 52 0.41 -1.28 9.20
C CYS A 52 -0.11 -2.72 9.31
N ALA A 53 -0.74 -3.09 10.43
CA ALA A 53 -1.34 -4.40 10.61
C ALA A 53 -2.38 -4.71 9.53
N LYS A 54 -3.24 -3.74 9.17
CA LYS A 54 -4.21 -3.89 8.08
C LYS A 54 -3.55 -4.14 6.72
N TYR A 55 -2.41 -3.49 6.43
CA TYR A 55 -1.68 -3.71 5.18
C TYR A 55 -1.02 -5.09 5.13
N ILE A 56 -0.57 -5.60 6.28
CA ILE A 56 0.00 -6.95 6.39
C ILE A 56 -1.09 -8.01 6.25
N ASP A 57 -2.22 -7.83 6.94
CA ASP A 57 -3.38 -8.74 6.88
C ASP A 57 -3.94 -8.91 5.47
N HIS A 58 -3.73 -7.92 4.59
CA HIS A 58 -4.09 -8.04 3.18
C HIS A 58 -3.40 -9.23 2.50
N ILE A 59 -2.14 -9.56 2.83
CA ILE A 59 -1.44 -10.72 2.25
C ILE A 59 -2.23 -12.00 2.49
N HIS A 60 -2.78 -12.19 3.69
CA HIS A 60 -3.56 -13.38 4.02
C HIS A 60 -4.83 -13.50 3.16
N ARG A 61 -5.32 -12.38 2.60
CA ARG A 61 -6.44 -12.37 1.65
C ARG A 61 -5.99 -12.64 0.21
N VAL A 62 -4.82 -12.15 -0.19
CA VAL A 62 -4.29 -12.30 -1.55
C VAL A 62 -3.79 -13.72 -1.82
N LEU A 63 -3.11 -14.34 -0.85
CA LEU A 63 -2.47 -15.65 -1.02
C LEU A 63 -3.40 -16.75 -1.56
N PRO A 64 -4.64 -16.94 -1.04
CA PRO A 64 -5.57 -17.92 -1.60
C PRO A 64 -5.90 -17.67 -3.07
N HIS A 65 -5.96 -16.40 -3.51
CA HIS A 65 -6.27 -16.04 -4.89
C HIS A 65 -5.08 -16.29 -5.82
N VAL A 66 -3.85 -16.08 -5.35
CA VAL A 66 -2.64 -16.46 -6.10
C VAL A 66 -2.64 -17.97 -6.35
N VAL A 67 -2.99 -18.77 -5.34
CA VAL A 67 -3.08 -20.24 -5.48
C VAL A 67 -4.20 -20.63 -6.45
N LEU A 68 -5.39 -20.03 -6.34
CA LEU A 68 -6.51 -20.28 -7.26
C LEU A 68 -6.20 -19.88 -8.70
N ASN A 69 -5.30 -18.91 -8.90
CA ASN A 69 -4.87 -18.43 -10.22
C ASN A 69 -3.60 -19.14 -10.72
N ASP A 70 -3.19 -20.25 -10.11
CA ASP A 70 -1.96 -20.99 -10.46
C ASP A 70 -0.70 -20.11 -10.50
N GLY A 71 -0.58 -19.16 -9.57
CA GLY A 71 0.51 -18.19 -9.51
C GLY A 71 0.33 -16.97 -10.42
N GLY A 72 -0.81 -16.88 -11.12
CA GLY A 72 -1.20 -15.72 -11.90
C GLY A 72 -1.58 -14.50 -11.05
N PRO A 73 -1.68 -13.31 -11.68
CA PRO A 73 -1.97 -12.06 -10.98
C PRO A 73 -3.33 -12.09 -10.29
N THR A 74 -3.43 -11.36 -9.18
CA THR A 74 -4.69 -11.16 -8.46
C THR A 74 -5.28 -9.77 -8.76
N ASN A 75 -6.56 -9.56 -8.43
CA ASN A 75 -7.26 -8.27 -8.62
C ASN A 75 -7.17 -7.36 -7.37
N PHE A 76 -6.17 -7.57 -6.51
CA PHE A 76 -5.99 -6.86 -5.25
C PHE A 76 -5.02 -5.68 -5.36
#